data_AF-A0A974P4K3-F1
#
_entry.id   AF-A0A974P4K3-F1
#
_cell.length_a   1.000
_cell.length_b   1.000
_cell.length_c   1.000
_cell.angle_alpha   90.00
_cell.angle_beta   90.00
_cell.angle_gamma   90.00
#
_symmetry.space_group_name_H-M   'P 1'
#
loop_
_entity.id
_entity.type
_entity.pdbx_description
1 polymer ?
#
loop_
_entity_poly.entity_id
_entity_poly.type
_entity_poly.pdbx_seq_one_letter_code
_entity_poly.pdbx_strand_id
1 'polypeptide(L)'
;MSGGGSSQVIPVGGPGHEIEVAGLAGAFAKVTYHPSSPVAAIREMTRNTALTFVSGEDPAEAAAAAKDADVAIVFADQWATEAEDLPSLSLPGDQDALIAAVAAANPKTVVVLETGTPVLMPWLDDVNAVLEAWYPGTRGGEAIANILFGAVNPSGRLPMSFPRGVEDLVRPEIPGQIFGPPVEGATLPTTRPDVQQHKGRFSVEHPEGATSATAGSPRPGRRPCSRSASGFATRTSSTRSSKSRAVRP
;
A
#
# COMPACT_ATOMS: atom_id res chain seq x y z
N MET A 1 3.81 -6.49 7.83
CA MET A 1 2.83 -7.19 8.68
C MET A 1 2.46 -8.54 8.04
N SER A 2 1.98 -9.52 8.83
CA SER A 2 1.33 -10.74 8.32
C SER A 2 -0.16 -10.75 8.65
N GLY A 3 -0.96 -11.46 7.84
CA GLY A 3 -2.31 -11.87 8.24
C GLY A 3 -2.30 -12.87 9.39
N GLY A 4 -3.48 -13.11 9.97
CA GLY A 4 -3.70 -14.10 11.03
C GLY A 4 -4.19 -15.47 10.53
N GLY A 5 -4.19 -16.45 11.42
CA GLY A 5 -4.79 -17.78 11.20
C GLY A 5 -3.80 -18.93 11.12
N SER A 6 -4.28 -20.12 10.76
CA SER A 6 -3.51 -21.37 10.67
C SER A 6 -2.35 -21.33 9.68
N SER A 7 -2.42 -20.41 8.70
CA SER A 7 -1.36 -20.19 7.70
C SER A 7 -0.48 -18.96 8.01
N GLN A 8 -0.57 -18.40 9.22
CA GLN A 8 0.25 -17.28 9.64
C GLN A 8 1.73 -17.65 9.59
N VAL A 9 2.50 -16.83 8.86
CA VAL A 9 3.94 -17.03 8.68
C VAL A 9 4.68 -16.37 9.83
N ILE A 10 5.51 -17.14 10.53
CA ILE A 10 6.46 -16.60 11.51
C ILE A 10 7.81 -16.40 10.81
N PRO A 11 8.39 -15.19 10.83
CA PRO A 11 9.67 -14.93 10.18
C PRO A 11 10.81 -15.70 10.84
N VAL A 12 11.85 -16.00 10.05
CA VAL A 12 13.10 -16.57 10.56
C VAL A 12 13.69 -15.61 11.59
N GLY A 13 13.98 -16.09 12.80
CA GLY A 13 14.46 -15.26 13.91
C GLY A 13 13.36 -14.74 14.84
N GLY A 14 12.08 -15.03 14.54
CA GLY A 14 10.94 -14.65 15.37
C GLY A 14 10.33 -13.29 14.98
N PRO A 15 9.12 -13.00 15.48
CA PRO A 15 8.38 -11.79 15.15
C PRO A 15 9.15 -10.53 15.59
N GLY A 16 9.00 -9.45 14.83
CA GLY A 16 9.56 -8.14 15.21
C GLY A 16 8.73 -7.46 16.29
N HIS A 17 7.40 -7.56 16.17
CA HIS A 17 6.44 -7.10 17.16
C HIS A 17 5.15 -7.90 17.05
N GLU A 18 4.46 -8.12 18.16
CA GLU A 18 3.16 -8.79 18.19
C GLU A 18 2.18 -8.00 19.04
N ILE A 19 0.94 -7.90 18.57
CA ILE A 19 -0.18 -7.33 19.31
C ILE A 19 -1.20 -8.44 19.54
N GLU A 20 -1.62 -8.58 20.80
CA GLU A 20 -2.65 -9.53 21.17
C GLU A 20 -3.99 -9.11 20.57
N VAL A 21 -4.73 -10.09 20.06
CA VAL A 21 -6.02 -9.88 19.41
C VAL A 21 -7.12 -10.21 20.42
N ALA A 22 -8.13 -9.35 20.54
CA ALA A 22 -9.29 -9.62 21.36
C ALA A 22 -10.29 -10.52 20.63
N GLY A 23 -11.19 -11.18 21.36
CA GLY A 23 -12.22 -12.04 20.76
C GLY A 23 -11.74 -13.47 20.52
N LEU A 24 -12.44 -14.20 19.64
CA LEU A 24 -12.18 -15.63 19.43
C LEU A 24 -10.90 -15.86 18.63
N ALA A 25 -10.58 -14.98 17.68
CA ALA A 25 -9.30 -14.99 16.98
C ALA A 25 -8.10 -14.90 17.94
N GLY A 26 -8.23 -14.20 19.07
CA GLY A 26 -7.18 -14.08 20.09
C GLY A 26 -6.67 -15.41 20.66
N ALA A 27 -7.47 -16.49 20.55
CA ALA A 27 -7.04 -17.81 21.00
C ALA A 27 -5.99 -18.46 20.08
N PHE A 28 -5.85 -18.01 18.83
CA PHE A 28 -4.98 -18.64 17.84
C PHE A 28 -4.26 -17.68 16.89
N ALA A 29 -4.57 -16.38 16.94
CA ALA A 29 -4.01 -15.37 16.05
C ALA A 29 -3.47 -14.19 16.86
N LYS A 30 -2.40 -13.59 16.33
CA LYS A 30 -1.83 -12.33 16.79
C LYS A 30 -1.55 -11.45 15.59
N VAL A 31 -1.65 -10.14 15.77
CA VAL A 31 -1.14 -9.21 14.76
C VAL A 31 0.38 -9.27 14.81
N THR A 32 1.00 -9.89 13.81
CA THR A 32 2.46 -10.05 13.78
C THR A 32 3.07 -9.09 12.75
N TYR A 33 3.96 -8.25 13.25
CA TYR A 33 4.85 -7.43 12.44
C TYR A 33 6.19 -8.14 12.30
N HIS A 34 6.63 -8.29 11.06
CA HIS A 34 7.94 -8.88 10.78
C HIS A 34 9.08 -7.92 11.17
N PRO A 35 10.28 -8.42 11.49
CA PRO A 35 11.43 -7.58 11.83
C PRO A 35 11.86 -6.59 10.73
N SER A 36 11.47 -6.86 9.49
CA SER A 36 11.71 -5.98 8.35
C SER A 36 10.88 -4.69 8.48
N SER A 37 11.51 -3.65 9.03
CA SER A 37 10.91 -2.33 9.23
C SER A 37 11.07 -1.46 7.97
N PRO A 38 9.98 -0.92 7.40
CA PRO A 38 10.05 0.05 6.31
C PRO A 38 10.88 1.29 6.68
N VAL A 39 10.74 1.81 7.89
CA VAL A 39 11.50 2.98 8.37
C VAL A 39 13.00 2.70 8.42
N ALA A 40 13.40 1.50 8.86
CA ALA A 40 14.80 1.10 8.86
C ALA A 40 15.36 1.00 7.44
N ALA A 41 14.62 0.36 6.52
CA ALA A 41 15.02 0.23 5.12
C ALA A 41 15.11 1.60 4.42
N ILE A 42 14.14 2.48 4.64
CA ILE A 42 14.14 3.85 4.11
C ILE A 42 15.35 4.61 4.65
N ARG A 43 15.66 4.52 5.95
CA ARG A 43 16.83 5.16 6.57
C ARG A 43 18.15 4.74 5.91
N GLU A 44 18.25 3.47 5.47
CA GLU A 44 19.43 3.01 4.73
C GLU A 44 19.56 3.60 3.33
N MET A 45 18.44 3.97 2.70
CA MET A 45 18.39 4.62 1.39
C MET A 45 18.56 6.15 1.49
N THR A 46 18.18 6.75 2.62
CA THR A 46 18.21 8.21 2.84
C THR A 46 19.43 8.70 3.62
N ARG A 47 20.62 8.08 3.46
CA ARG A 47 21.82 8.41 4.28
C ARG A 47 22.26 9.89 4.24
N ASN A 48 21.84 10.64 3.21
CA ASN A 48 22.15 12.05 3.04
C ASN A 48 20.91 12.96 3.11
N THR A 49 19.78 12.44 3.58
CA THR A 49 18.49 13.16 3.66
C THR A 49 17.94 13.06 5.07
N ALA A 50 17.33 14.14 5.56
CA ALA A 50 16.64 14.10 6.84
C ALA A 50 15.44 13.14 6.77
N LEU A 51 15.36 12.23 7.74
CA LEU A 51 14.23 11.32 7.91
C LEU A 51 13.64 11.54 9.31
N THR A 52 12.40 12.01 9.35
CA THR A 52 11.62 12.14 10.58
C THR A 52 10.60 11.01 10.61
N PHE A 53 10.55 10.28 11.71
CA PHE A 53 9.52 9.28 11.96
C PHE A 53 8.56 9.83 13.03
N VAL A 54 7.27 9.72 12.76
CA VAL A 54 6.17 10.04 13.68
C VAL A 54 5.29 8.78 13.79
N SER A 55 4.78 8.46 14.97
CA SER A 55 3.97 7.24 15.18
C SER A 55 2.66 7.25 14.40
N GLY A 56 2.10 8.45 14.16
CA GLY A 56 0.79 8.62 13.53
C GLY A 56 -0.38 8.54 14.52
N GLU A 57 -0.12 8.33 15.82
CA GLU A 57 -1.16 8.28 16.85
C GLU A 57 -1.85 9.64 17.05
N ASP A 58 -1.14 10.75 16.80
CA ASP A 58 -1.69 12.10 16.76
C ASP A 58 -1.65 12.64 15.31
N PRO A 59 -2.81 12.75 14.64
CA PRO A 59 -2.90 13.35 13.30
C PRO A 59 -2.35 14.78 13.21
N ALA A 60 -2.44 15.57 14.29
CA ALA A 60 -1.94 16.94 14.29
C ALA A 60 -0.40 16.98 14.32
N GLU A 61 0.23 16.10 15.09
CA GLU A 61 1.69 15.93 15.08
C GLU A 61 2.19 15.46 13.72
N ALA A 62 1.53 14.46 13.14
CA ALA A 62 1.87 13.93 11.82
C ALA A 62 1.74 15.00 10.72
N ALA A 63 0.65 15.77 10.73
CA ALA A 63 0.43 16.88 9.80
C ALA A 63 1.48 17.98 9.98
N ALA A 64 1.86 18.31 11.21
CA ALA A 64 2.89 19.30 11.48
C ALA A 64 4.25 18.86 10.94
N ALA A 65 4.64 17.60 11.14
CA ALA A 65 5.88 17.04 10.59
C ALA A 65 5.85 16.96 9.05
N ALA A 66 4.69 16.63 8.46
CA ALA A 66 4.52 16.53 7.02
C ALA A 66 4.65 17.88 6.31
N LYS A 67 4.18 18.97 6.94
CA LYS A 67 4.16 20.31 6.35
C LYS A 67 5.53 20.80 5.85
N ASP A 68 6.59 20.48 6.59
CA ASP A 68 7.96 20.93 6.27
C ASP A 68 8.76 19.88 5.48
N ALA A 69 8.17 18.72 5.18
CA ALA A 69 8.83 17.62 4.48
C ALA A 69 8.76 17.78 2.95
N ASP A 70 9.82 17.37 2.25
CA ASP A 70 9.82 17.33 0.79
C ASP A 70 8.81 16.32 0.23
N VAL A 71 8.57 15.22 0.97
CA VAL A 71 7.62 14.15 0.69
C VAL A 71 7.16 13.60 2.04
N ALA A 72 5.86 13.35 2.19
CA ALA A 72 5.30 12.63 3.34
C ALA A 72 4.93 11.21 2.91
N ILE A 73 5.33 10.21 3.71
CA ILE A 73 5.00 8.79 3.45
C ILE A 73 4.20 8.29 4.64
N VAL A 74 2.93 7.96 4.43
CA VAL A 74 2.03 7.45 5.46
C VAL A 74 1.89 5.95 5.25
N PHE A 75 2.19 5.17 6.28
CA PHE A 75 1.91 3.73 6.30
C PHE A 75 0.57 3.52 7.00
N ALA A 76 -0.30 2.76 6.36
CA ALA A 76 -1.58 2.38 6.93
C ALA A 76 -1.83 0.89 6.73
N ASP A 77 -2.57 0.29 7.65
CA ASP A 77 -2.78 -1.14 7.69
C ASP A 77 -4.20 -1.54 8.08
N GLN A 78 -4.62 -2.71 7.61
CA GLN A 78 -5.84 -3.36 8.05
C GLN A 78 -5.56 -4.86 8.18
N TRP A 79 -5.36 -5.30 9.42
CA TRP A 79 -5.12 -6.70 9.73
C TRP A 79 -6.40 -7.52 9.62
N ALA A 80 -6.29 -8.68 8.95
CA ALA A 80 -7.35 -9.66 8.80
C ALA A 80 -6.84 -11.06 9.19
N THR A 81 -7.76 -11.91 9.66
CA THR A 81 -7.45 -13.24 10.21
C THR A 81 -8.44 -14.30 9.76
N GLU A 82 -8.04 -15.56 9.90
CA GLU A 82 -8.92 -16.70 9.73
C GLU A 82 -10.10 -16.66 10.71
N ALA A 83 -11.24 -17.18 10.25
CA ALA A 83 -12.50 -17.35 11.00
C ALA A 83 -13.26 -16.07 11.37
N GLU A 84 -12.74 -14.89 11.01
CA GLU A 84 -13.41 -13.61 11.23
C GLU A 84 -13.43 -12.78 9.94
N ASP A 85 -14.63 -12.32 9.56
CA ASP A 85 -14.78 -11.33 8.51
C ASP A 85 -14.47 -9.92 9.07
N LEU A 86 -13.91 -9.06 8.24
CA LEU A 86 -13.73 -7.66 8.60
C LEU A 86 -15.09 -6.98 8.77
N PRO A 87 -15.26 -6.11 9.79
CA PRO A 87 -16.54 -5.45 10.05
C PRO A 87 -16.88 -4.38 9.01
N SER A 88 -15.87 -3.87 8.30
CA SER A 88 -16.03 -2.86 7.25
C SER A 88 -14.81 -2.86 6.32
N LEU A 89 -14.92 -2.13 5.20
CA LEU A 89 -13.81 -1.85 4.29
C LEU A 89 -12.98 -0.62 4.71
N SER A 90 -13.33 0.07 5.81
CA SER A 90 -12.59 1.25 6.28
C SER A 90 -11.31 0.87 7.00
N LEU A 91 -10.30 1.75 6.93
CA LEU A 91 -9.09 1.57 7.71
C LEU A 91 -9.39 1.71 9.21
N PRO A 92 -8.86 0.82 10.08
CA PRO A 92 -9.10 0.88 11.51
C PRO A 92 -8.36 2.06 12.16
N GLY A 93 -8.74 2.43 13.39
CA GLY A 93 -7.95 3.34 14.22
C GLY A 93 -7.79 4.77 13.67
N ASP A 94 -8.83 5.32 13.05
CA ASP A 94 -8.85 6.68 12.49
C ASP A 94 -7.73 6.99 11.47
N GLN A 95 -7.15 5.94 10.86
CA GLN A 95 -6.10 6.09 9.86
C GLN A 95 -6.56 6.88 8.63
N ASP A 96 -7.83 6.80 8.24
CA ASP A 96 -8.40 7.65 7.18
C ASP A 96 -8.29 9.14 7.53
N ALA A 97 -8.52 9.52 8.80
CA ALA A 97 -8.40 10.89 9.27
C ALA A 97 -6.93 11.33 9.37
N LEU A 98 -6.03 10.44 9.79
CA LEU A 98 -4.58 10.67 9.77
C LEU A 98 -4.09 10.97 8.35
N ILE A 99 -4.47 10.14 7.37
CA ILE A 99 -4.06 10.30 5.98
C ILE A 99 -4.60 11.63 5.43
N ALA A 100 -5.88 11.93 5.66
CA ALA A 100 -6.48 13.20 5.24
C ALA A 100 -5.77 14.42 5.85
N ALA A 101 -5.40 14.37 7.13
CA ALA A 101 -4.69 15.45 7.81
C ALA A 101 -3.28 15.67 7.23
N VAL A 102 -2.55 14.58 6.95
CA VAL A 102 -1.21 14.64 6.34
C VAL A 102 -1.29 15.13 4.89
N ALA A 103 -2.23 14.63 4.10
CA ALA A 103 -2.44 15.03 2.71
C ALA A 103 -2.80 16.52 2.60
N ALA A 104 -3.66 17.02 3.50
CA ALA A 104 -4.00 18.43 3.57
C ALA A 104 -2.80 19.32 3.95
N ALA A 105 -1.87 18.82 4.76
CA ALA A 105 -0.66 19.54 5.15
C ALA A 105 0.44 19.48 4.08
N ASN A 106 0.53 18.39 3.32
CA ASN A 106 1.52 18.19 2.28
C ASN A 106 0.92 17.47 1.05
N PRO A 107 0.77 18.14 -0.11
CA PRO A 107 0.22 17.49 -1.29
C PRO A 107 1.14 16.38 -1.82
N LYS A 108 2.44 16.38 -1.53
CA LYS A 108 3.36 15.29 -1.90
C LYS A 108 3.28 14.12 -0.92
N THR A 109 2.06 13.69 -0.60
CA THR A 109 1.79 12.56 0.27
C THR A 109 1.70 11.28 -0.54
N VAL A 110 2.44 10.25 -0.09
CA VAL A 110 2.39 8.88 -0.60
C VAL A 110 1.83 7.99 0.50
N VAL A 111 0.82 7.19 0.19
CA VAL A 111 0.25 6.23 1.14
C VAL A 111 0.72 4.82 0.78
N VAL A 112 1.19 4.06 1.78
CA VAL A 112 1.54 2.65 1.64
C VAL A 112 0.54 1.84 2.45
N LEU A 113 -0.16 0.92 1.79
CA LEU A 113 -1.19 0.09 2.39
C LEU A 113 -0.65 -1.32 2.63
N GLU A 114 -0.70 -1.79 3.87
CA GLU A 114 -0.47 -3.20 4.22
C GLU A 114 -1.80 -3.84 4.65
N THR A 115 -2.56 -4.35 3.69
CA THR A 115 -3.94 -4.83 3.92
C THR A 115 -4.14 -6.26 3.44
N GLY A 116 -5.10 -6.98 4.04
CA GLY A 116 -5.49 -8.33 3.61
C GLY A 116 -6.54 -8.35 2.49
N THR A 117 -7.28 -7.25 2.35
CA THR A 117 -8.42 -7.09 1.44
C THR A 117 -8.49 -5.66 0.93
N PRO A 118 -9.23 -5.35 -0.16
CA PRO A 118 -9.43 -3.97 -0.58
C PRO A 118 -10.01 -3.11 0.54
N VAL A 119 -9.55 -1.88 0.65
CA VAL A 119 -10.06 -0.86 1.58
C VAL A 119 -10.69 0.30 0.83
N LEU A 120 -11.59 1.03 1.48
CA LEU A 120 -12.07 2.32 0.98
C LEU A 120 -10.96 3.36 1.16
N MET A 121 -10.84 4.27 0.20
CA MET A 121 -9.85 5.34 0.19
C MET A 121 -10.54 6.68 -0.04
N PRO A 122 -11.29 7.22 0.95
CA PRO A 122 -12.00 8.50 0.79
C PRO A 122 -11.05 9.69 0.52
N TRP A 123 -9.77 9.55 0.87
CA TRP A 123 -8.67 10.50 0.68
C TRP A 123 -7.89 10.30 -0.64
N LEU A 124 -8.32 9.39 -1.52
CA LEU A 124 -7.54 9.00 -2.70
C LEU A 124 -7.19 10.18 -3.62
N ASP A 125 -8.11 11.13 -3.78
CA ASP A 125 -7.94 12.30 -4.65
C ASP A 125 -7.01 13.38 -4.03
N ASP A 126 -6.71 13.27 -2.73
CA ASP A 126 -5.89 14.25 -1.99
C ASP A 126 -4.41 13.84 -1.89
N VAL A 127 -4.07 12.61 -2.30
CA VAL A 127 -2.70 12.07 -2.22
C VAL A 127 -2.06 11.94 -3.60
N ASN A 128 -0.73 12.04 -3.63
CA ASN A 128 0.03 11.97 -4.89
C ASN A 128 0.19 10.54 -5.42
N ALA A 129 0.24 9.54 -4.53
CA ALA A 129 0.37 8.14 -4.91
C ALA A 129 -0.10 7.21 -3.79
N VAL A 130 -0.54 6.01 -4.20
CA VAL A 130 -0.86 4.90 -3.30
C VAL A 130 -0.06 3.68 -3.74
N LEU A 131 0.57 2.99 -2.79
CA LEU A 131 1.25 1.73 -2.97
C LEU A 131 0.53 0.65 -2.15
N GLU A 132 -0.19 -0.24 -2.81
CA GLU A 132 -0.74 -1.44 -2.17
C GLU A 132 0.35 -2.51 -2.04
N ALA A 133 0.78 -2.77 -0.81
CA ALA A 133 1.83 -3.73 -0.47
C ALA A 133 1.29 -5.08 0.04
N TRP A 134 -0.02 -5.19 0.29
CA TRP A 134 -0.67 -6.37 0.85
C TRP A 134 0.00 -6.83 2.15
N TYR A 135 0.24 -8.14 2.31
CA TYR A 135 1.15 -8.68 3.31
C TYR A 135 2.52 -8.98 2.65
N PRO A 136 3.51 -8.09 2.78
CA PRO A 136 4.72 -8.12 1.94
C PRO A 136 5.77 -9.16 2.40
N GLY A 137 5.46 -9.95 3.42
CA GLY A 137 6.32 -11.03 3.91
C GLY A 137 7.53 -10.53 4.71
N THR A 138 8.52 -11.39 4.90
CA THR A 138 9.61 -11.20 5.88
C THR A 138 10.65 -10.16 5.48
N ARG A 139 10.66 -9.73 4.21
CA ARG A 139 11.53 -8.69 3.66
C ARG A 139 10.74 -7.52 3.07
N GLY A 140 9.54 -7.30 3.62
CA GLY A 140 8.59 -6.34 3.08
C GLY A 140 9.08 -4.90 3.15
N GLY A 141 9.72 -4.49 4.25
CA GLY A 141 10.29 -3.15 4.42
C GLY A 141 11.33 -2.82 3.35
N GLU A 142 12.25 -3.75 3.03
CA GLU A 142 13.22 -3.51 1.95
C GLU A 142 12.56 -3.51 0.57
N ALA A 143 11.57 -4.39 0.34
CA ALA A 143 10.84 -4.42 -0.92
C ALA A 143 10.09 -3.11 -1.18
N ILE A 144 9.36 -2.61 -0.16
CA ILE A 144 8.65 -1.33 -0.20
C ILE A 144 9.64 -0.18 -0.44
N ALA A 145 10.73 -0.11 0.31
CA ALA A 145 11.74 0.94 0.15
C ALA A 145 12.34 0.94 -1.27
N ASN A 146 12.66 -0.23 -1.83
CA ASN A 146 13.18 -0.34 -3.19
C ASN A 146 12.22 0.23 -4.25
N ILE A 147 10.91 0.06 -4.08
CA ILE A 147 9.90 0.65 -4.97
C ILE A 147 9.81 2.16 -4.76
N LEU A 148 9.67 2.63 -3.51
CA LEU A 148 9.51 4.04 -3.18
C LEU A 148 10.70 4.90 -3.66
N PHE A 149 11.91 4.35 -3.64
CA PHE A 149 13.13 5.03 -4.08
C PHE A 149 13.53 4.70 -5.53
N GLY A 150 12.69 3.95 -6.26
CA GLY A 150 12.92 3.65 -7.68
C GLY A 150 14.13 2.76 -7.97
N ALA A 151 14.60 1.99 -6.98
CA ALA A 151 15.60 0.94 -7.23
C ALA A 151 15.05 -0.16 -8.14
N VAL A 152 13.73 -0.39 -8.07
CA VAL A 152 12.98 -1.26 -8.98
C VAL A 152 11.64 -0.58 -9.31
N ASN A 153 11.13 -0.78 -10.53
CA ASN A 153 9.81 -0.26 -10.92
C ASN A 153 8.69 -1.16 -10.38
N PRO A 154 7.55 -0.58 -9.92
CA PRO A 154 6.38 -1.37 -9.57
C PRO A 154 5.83 -2.07 -10.82
N SER A 155 5.49 -3.35 -10.65
CA SER A 155 4.95 -4.20 -11.74
C SER A 155 3.79 -5.10 -11.30
N GLY A 156 3.34 -4.95 -10.05
CA GLY A 156 2.15 -5.63 -9.56
C GLY A 156 0.90 -5.18 -10.31
N ARG A 157 -0.10 -6.06 -10.34
CA ARG A 157 -1.46 -5.78 -10.84
C ARG A 157 -2.44 -6.16 -9.75
N LEU A 158 -3.58 -5.49 -9.70
CA LEU A 158 -4.58 -5.79 -8.68
C LEU A 158 -5.22 -7.16 -8.96
N PRO A 159 -5.18 -8.11 -8.00
CA PRO A 159 -5.85 -9.41 -8.15
C PRO A 159 -7.36 -9.30 -7.89
N MET A 160 -7.82 -8.16 -7.35
CA MET A 160 -9.19 -7.90 -6.93
C MET A 160 -9.62 -6.50 -7.34
N SER A 161 -10.93 -6.27 -7.47
CA SER A 161 -11.47 -4.93 -7.71
C SER A 161 -11.54 -4.14 -6.40
N PHE A 162 -11.20 -2.86 -6.44
CA PHE A 162 -11.36 -1.93 -5.33
C PHE A 162 -12.68 -1.18 -5.51
N PRO A 163 -13.67 -1.36 -4.60
CA PRO A 163 -14.94 -0.67 -4.69
C PRO A 163 -14.78 0.82 -4.33
N ARG A 164 -15.63 1.71 -4.87
CA ARG A 164 -15.69 3.09 -4.39
C ARG A 164 -16.52 3.21 -3.11
N GLY A 165 -17.47 2.31 -2.93
CA GLY A 165 -18.32 2.22 -1.74
C GLY A 165 -18.86 0.81 -1.53
N VAL A 166 -19.47 0.55 -0.37
CA VAL A 166 -20.04 -0.75 -0.01
C VAL A 166 -21.14 -1.18 -0.99
N GLU A 167 -21.86 -0.22 -1.56
CA GLU A 167 -22.88 -0.40 -2.59
C GLU A 167 -22.37 -1.00 -3.91
N ASP A 168 -21.06 -0.89 -4.19
CA ASP A 168 -20.45 -1.50 -5.38
C ASP A 168 -20.18 -3.01 -5.17
N LEU A 169 -20.30 -3.50 -3.94
CA LEU A 169 -20.10 -4.92 -3.63
C LEU A 169 -21.27 -5.76 -4.16
N VAL A 170 -20.94 -6.97 -4.61
CA VAL A 170 -21.94 -7.98 -4.99
C VAL A 170 -22.88 -8.31 -3.81
N ARG A 171 -22.37 -8.21 -2.58
CA ARG A 171 -23.12 -8.38 -1.34
C ARG A 171 -22.76 -7.26 -0.36
N PRO A 172 -23.55 -6.17 -0.31
CA PRO A 172 -23.27 -5.03 0.56
C PRO A 172 -23.55 -5.33 2.04
N GLU A 173 -24.33 -6.36 2.34
CA GLU A 173 -24.64 -6.80 3.70
C GLU A 173 -23.94 -8.12 4.02
N ILE A 174 -23.35 -8.21 5.21
CA ILE A 174 -22.71 -9.44 5.72
C ILE A 174 -23.82 -10.37 6.26
N PRO A 175 -24.10 -11.52 5.61
CA PRO A 175 -25.17 -12.41 6.06
C PRO A 175 -24.73 -13.19 7.30
N GLY A 176 -25.48 -13.07 8.40
CA GLY A 176 -25.38 -13.97 9.55
C GLY A 176 -24.01 -14.01 10.22
N GLN A 177 -23.54 -12.88 10.76
CA GLN A 177 -22.38 -12.83 11.65
C GLN A 177 -22.49 -13.92 12.72
N ILE A 178 -21.54 -14.84 12.71
CA ILE A 178 -21.48 -15.99 13.63
C ILE A 178 -21.25 -15.49 15.07
N PHE A 179 -20.67 -14.29 15.24
CA PHE A 179 -20.34 -13.66 16.52
C PHE A 179 -20.84 -12.21 16.59
N GLY A 180 -22.17 -12.04 16.65
CA GLY A 180 -22.89 -10.79 16.95
C GLY A 180 -24.27 -11.12 17.56
N PRO A 181 -24.95 -10.20 18.29
CA PRO A 181 -26.15 -10.57 19.04
C PRO A 181 -27.23 -11.10 18.09
N PRO A 182 -27.93 -12.18 18.46
CA PRO A 182 -28.88 -12.82 17.59
C PRO A 182 -29.96 -11.84 17.16
N VAL A 183 -30.22 -11.76 15.86
CA VAL A 183 -31.48 -11.20 15.37
C VAL A 183 -32.57 -12.20 15.76
N GLU A 184 -33.41 -11.83 16.72
CA GLU A 184 -34.51 -12.68 17.18
C GLU A 184 -35.37 -13.10 15.99
N GLY A 185 -35.36 -14.41 15.68
CA GLY A 185 -36.16 -15.00 14.58
C GLY A 185 -35.41 -15.36 13.29
N ALA A 186 -34.09 -15.14 13.18
CA ALA A 186 -33.33 -15.52 11.99
C ALA A 186 -32.55 -16.84 12.18
N THR A 187 -33.08 -17.96 11.67
CA THR A 187 -32.30 -19.17 11.41
C THR A 187 -31.84 -19.18 9.95
N LEU A 188 -30.53 -19.33 9.72
CA LEU A 188 -30.00 -19.57 8.37
C LEU A 188 -30.44 -20.97 7.90
N PRO A 189 -31.17 -21.11 6.77
CA PRO A 189 -31.41 -22.42 6.19
C PRO A 189 -30.11 -22.95 5.60
N THR A 190 -29.61 -24.07 6.12
CA THR A 190 -28.32 -24.68 5.77
C THR A 190 -28.33 -25.47 4.45
N THR A 191 -29.22 -25.14 3.51
CA THR A 191 -29.25 -25.77 2.18
C THR A 191 -29.61 -24.73 1.11
N ARG A 192 -28.59 -24.11 0.51
CA ARG A 192 -28.76 -23.15 -0.60
C ARG A 192 -28.04 -23.63 -1.88
N PRO A 193 -28.79 -24.13 -2.90
CA PRO A 193 -28.26 -24.58 -4.19
C PRO A 193 -27.71 -23.45 -5.10
N ASP A 194 -27.87 -22.19 -4.69
CA ASP A 194 -27.53 -20.96 -5.42
C ASP A 194 -26.07 -20.51 -5.24
N VAL A 195 -25.25 -21.29 -4.52
CA VAL A 195 -23.82 -21.07 -4.45
C VAL A 195 -23.19 -21.49 -5.79
N GLN A 196 -22.77 -20.47 -6.55
CA GLN A 196 -22.11 -20.47 -7.87
C GLN A 196 -23.01 -20.56 -9.11
N GLN A 197 -23.56 -19.44 -9.58
CA GLN A 197 -23.66 -19.14 -11.03
C GLN A 197 -23.66 -17.62 -11.30
N HIS A 198 -22.52 -16.95 -11.22
CA HIS A 198 -22.34 -15.68 -11.92
C HIS A 198 -21.52 -15.90 -13.19
N LYS A 199 -22.19 -15.95 -14.34
CA LYS A 199 -21.57 -15.87 -15.67
C LYS A 199 -21.44 -14.40 -16.07
N GLY A 200 -20.43 -13.72 -15.55
CA GLY A 200 -20.05 -12.39 -16.00
C GLY A 200 -18.54 -12.27 -15.97
N ARG A 201 -17.92 -11.92 -17.11
CA ARG A 201 -16.52 -11.48 -17.12
C ARG A 201 -16.52 -9.99 -16.79
N PHE A 202 -15.88 -9.60 -15.69
CA PHE A 202 -15.51 -8.21 -15.48
C PHE A 202 -14.13 -7.98 -16.12
N SER A 203 -14.01 -6.86 -16.84
CA SER A 203 -12.75 -6.42 -17.44
C SER A 203 -12.22 -5.31 -16.55
N VAL A 204 -10.98 -5.41 -16.06
CA VAL A 204 -10.33 -4.33 -15.31
C VAL A 204 -9.22 -3.76 -16.18
N GLU A 205 -9.39 -2.52 -16.65
CA GLU A 205 -8.30 -1.78 -17.31
C GLU A 205 -7.38 -1.18 -16.24
N HIS A 206 -6.07 -1.39 -16.40
CA HIS A 206 -5.04 -0.96 -15.44
C HIS A 206 -4.11 0.08 -16.06
N PRO A 207 -4.37 1.38 -15.88
CA PRO A 207 -3.48 2.43 -16.35
C PRO A 207 -2.31 2.65 -15.38
N GLU A 208 -1.37 1.72 -15.28
CA GLU A 208 -0.07 2.00 -14.66
C GLU A 208 1.15 1.50 -15.45
N GLY A 209 2.17 2.36 -15.43
CA GLY A 209 3.47 2.25 -16.06
C GLY A 209 4.09 3.64 -16.14
N ALA A 210 5.26 3.86 -15.52
CA ALA A 210 6.01 5.10 -15.74
C ALA A 210 6.32 5.24 -17.24
N THR A 211 5.84 6.33 -17.85
CA THR A 211 5.88 6.56 -19.29
C THR A 211 7.32 6.54 -19.82
N SER A 212 7.73 5.42 -20.39
CA SER A 212 8.68 5.38 -21.51
C SER A 212 7.97 4.67 -22.66
N ALA A 213 7.15 5.43 -23.38
CA ALA A 213 6.47 4.97 -24.57
C ALA A 213 7.49 4.66 -25.68
N THR A 214 7.56 3.40 -26.11
CA THR A 214 7.65 2.94 -27.51
C THR A 214 7.31 1.44 -27.48
N ALA A 215 6.23 0.92 -28.06
CA ALA A 215 6.01 0.84 -29.49
C ALA A 215 4.53 0.65 -29.84
N GLY A 216 4.10 1.36 -30.89
CA GLY A 216 2.73 1.36 -31.40
C GLY A 216 2.40 0.21 -32.36
N SER A 217 1.11 0.03 -32.57
CA SER A 217 0.51 -0.73 -33.66
C SER A 217 0.87 -0.09 -35.03
N PRO A 218 1.23 -0.88 -36.06
CA PRO A 218 1.70 -0.34 -37.34
C PRO A 218 0.52 0.25 -38.15
N ARG A 219 0.53 1.57 -38.37
CA ARG A 219 -0.22 2.19 -39.48
C ARG A 219 0.70 2.30 -40.69
N PRO A 220 0.35 1.75 -41.86
CA PRO A 220 1.19 1.80 -43.04
C PRO A 220 1.14 3.19 -43.69
N GLY A 221 2.31 3.72 -44.03
CA GLY A 221 2.44 4.83 -44.98
C GLY A 221 2.56 6.23 -44.35
N ARG A 222 3.73 6.54 -43.78
CA ARG A 222 4.38 7.86 -43.84
C ARG A 222 5.83 7.73 -43.35
N ARG A 223 6.77 8.23 -44.16
CA ARG A 223 8.22 8.17 -43.92
C ARG A 223 8.62 9.08 -42.73
N PRO A 224 9.65 8.73 -41.94
CA PRO A 224 10.11 9.56 -40.83
C PRO A 224 10.95 10.73 -41.34
N CYS A 225 10.60 11.95 -40.94
CA CYS A 225 11.48 13.11 -41.02
C CYS A 225 12.26 13.27 -39.69
N SER A 226 13.47 13.79 -39.83
CA SER A 226 14.61 13.80 -38.92
C SER A 226 14.50 14.65 -37.64
N ARG A 227 15.28 14.23 -36.62
CA ARG A 227 16.02 15.00 -35.59
C ARG A 227 15.37 16.26 -34.99
N SER A 228 15.17 16.25 -33.66
CA SER A 228 15.57 17.36 -32.77
C SER A 228 15.43 16.94 -31.29
N ALA A 229 16.43 17.30 -30.48
CA ALA A 229 16.50 17.12 -29.05
C ALA A 229 16.07 18.41 -28.34
N SER A 230 15.46 18.30 -27.15
CA SER A 230 15.40 19.38 -26.17
C SER A 230 14.97 18.82 -24.80
N GLY A 231 15.86 18.93 -23.81
CA GLY A 231 15.63 18.48 -22.43
C GLY A 231 15.15 19.58 -21.50
N PHE A 232 14.98 19.24 -20.21
CA PHE A 232 15.08 20.21 -19.11
C PHE A 232 15.53 19.53 -17.82
N ALA A 233 16.56 20.11 -17.20
CA ALA A 233 17.13 19.75 -15.92
C ALA A 233 17.20 21.03 -15.08
N THR A 234 16.84 20.97 -13.80
CA THR A 234 17.13 22.04 -12.83
C THR A 234 18.28 21.61 -11.91
N ARG A 235 19.21 22.55 -11.70
CA ARG A 235 20.53 22.43 -11.07
C ARG A 235 20.59 23.39 -9.87
N THR A 236 21.19 22.95 -8.75
CA THR A 236 21.92 23.79 -7.77
C THR A 236 23.03 22.94 -7.14
N SER A 237 24.26 22.95 -7.68
CA SER A 237 25.45 23.71 -7.24
C SER A 237 26.09 23.27 -5.91
N SER A 238 27.19 22.50 -6.00
CA SER A 238 28.36 22.62 -5.11
C SER A 238 29.59 21.99 -5.78
N THR A 239 30.75 22.58 -5.49
CA THR A 239 31.98 22.61 -6.28
C THR A 239 32.99 21.49 -5.99
N ARG A 240 33.58 20.96 -7.07
CA ARG A 240 35.01 20.61 -7.30
C ARG A 240 35.64 19.44 -6.52
N SER A 241 36.10 18.42 -7.25
CA SER A 241 37.52 17.99 -7.28
C SER A 241 37.76 16.88 -8.31
N SER A 242 38.59 17.17 -9.31
CA SER A 242 39.16 16.22 -10.27
C SER A 242 40.46 15.62 -9.71
N LYS A 243 40.60 14.30 -9.70
CA LYS A 243 41.93 13.64 -9.63
C LYS A 243 42.12 12.75 -10.86
N SER A 244 42.91 13.27 -11.80
CA SER A 244 43.58 12.48 -12.85
C SER A 244 44.72 11.70 -12.20
N ARG A 245 44.80 10.40 -12.51
CA ARG A 245 45.81 9.46 -12.04
C ARG A 245 46.90 9.37 -13.10
N ALA A 246 48.10 9.87 -12.78
CA ALA A 246 49.29 9.73 -13.60
C ALA A 246 49.87 8.31 -13.50
N VAL A 247 50.23 7.74 -14.65
CA VAL A 247 51.04 6.53 -14.81
C VAL A 247 52.48 6.97 -15.07
N ARG A 248 53.43 6.40 -14.30
CA ARG A 248 54.89 6.45 -14.50
C ARG A 248 55.33 5.18 -15.28
N PRO A 249 56.58 5.06 -15.77
CA PRO A 249 57.74 5.96 -15.66
C PRO A 249 58.06 6.79 -16.91
#